data_AF-A0A959WZ82-F1
#
_entry.id   AF-A0A959WZ82-F1
#
_cell.length_a   1.000
_cell.length_b   1.000
_cell.length_c   1.000
_cell.angle_alpha   90.00
_cell.angle_beta   90.00
_cell.angle_gamma   90.00
#
_symmetry.space_group_name_H-M   'P 1'
#
loop_
_entity.id
_entity.type
_entity.pdbx_description
1 polymer ?
#
loop_
_entity_poly.entity_id
_entity_poly.type
_entity_poly.pdbx_seq_one_letter_code
_entity_poly.pdbx_strand_id
1 'polypeptide(L)' 'MAVLAAYESSEPKVDLARYLAGRVFRGEDASVVVPDAAEMEGFGRYLDHYRAGLAIEHAAANAI' A
#
# COMPACT_ATOMS: atom_id res chain seq x y z
N MET A 1 18.37 -7.38 0.26
CA MET A 1 18.13 -6.03 -0.28
C MET A 1 16.63 -5.86 -0.49
N ALA A 2 16.02 -4.81 0.06
CA ALA A 2 14.62 -4.51 -0.20
C ALA A 2 14.46 -4.03 -1.67
N VAL A 3 13.30 -4.28 -2.28
CA VAL A 3 13.04 -3.95 -3.70
C VAL A 3 13.20 -2.46 -3.97
N LEU A 4 12.74 -1.59 -3.06
CA LEU A 4 12.88 -0.15 -3.22
C LEU A 4 14.35 0.29 -3.17
N ALA A 5 15.15 -0.27 -2.27
CA ALA A 5 16.58 0.02 -2.20
C ALA A 5 17.31 -0.48 -3.47
N ALA A 6 16.91 -1.62 -4.03
CA ALA A 6 17.45 -2.13 -5.28
C ALA A 6 17.06 -1.26 -6.49
N TYR A 7 15.84 -0.73 -6.52
CA TYR A 7 15.41 0.28 -7.49
C TYR A 7 16.23 1.57 -7.37
N GLU A 8 16.51 2.01 -6.14
CA GLU A 8 17.29 3.23 -5.93
C GLU A 8 18.71 3.15 -6.48
N SER A 9 19.34 1.98 -6.43
CA SER A 9 20.66 1.73 -7.00
C SER A 9 20.64 1.24 -8.46
N SER A 10 19.47 1.20 -9.10
CA SER A 10 19.34 0.65 -10.45
C SER A 10 19.61 1.69 -11.54
N GLU A 11 20.35 1.26 -12.57
CA GLU A 11 20.57 2.03 -13.80
C GLU A 11 20.16 1.20 -15.03
N PRO A 12 19.60 1.84 -16.08
CA PRO A 12 19.20 3.25 -16.12
C PRO A 12 18.01 3.54 -15.20
N LYS A 13 17.96 4.75 -14.61
CA LYS A 13 16.81 5.24 -13.85
C LYS A 13 15.55 5.37 -14.73
N VAL A 14 14.72 4.34 -14.71
CA VAL A 14 13.33 4.36 -15.19
C VAL A 14 12.38 4.64 -14.03
N ASP A 15 11.11 4.95 -14.30
CA ASP A 15 10.11 5.04 -13.23
C ASP A 15 9.91 3.67 -12.52
N LEU A 16 9.47 3.72 -11.26
CA LEU A 16 9.31 2.53 -10.42
C LEU A 16 8.38 1.50 -11.05
N ALA A 17 7.28 1.93 -11.68
CA ALA A 17 6.34 1.00 -12.29
C ALA A 17 6.98 0.22 -13.43
N ARG A 18 7.75 0.89 -14.31
CA ARG A 18 8.49 0.25 -15.39
C ARG A 18 9.59 -0.67 -14.87
N TYR A 19 10.31 -0.28 -13.81
CA TYR A 19 11.31 -1.14 -13.18
C TYR A 19 10.68 -2.43 -12.64
N LEU A 20 9.58 -2.31 -11.90
CA LEU A 20 8.89 -3.46 -11.32
C LEU A 20 8.39 -4.41 -12.41
N ALA A 21 7.68 -3.91 -13.41
CA ALA A 21 7.14 -4.72 -14.50
C ALA A 21 8.24 -5.35 -15.38
N GLY A 22 9.29 -4.59 -15.69
CA GLY A 22 10.32 -5.01 -16.63
C GLY A 22 11.44 -5.86 -16.03
N ARG A 23 11.65 -5.81 -14.70
CA ARG A 23 12.79 -6.45 -14.04
C ARG A 23 12.43 -7.33 -12.86
N VAL A 24 11.47 -6.93 -12.03
CA VAL A 24 11.12 -7.67 -10.80
C VAL A 24 10.06 -8.74 -11.08
N PHE A 25 9.00 -8.36 -11.81
CA PHE A 25 7.86 -9.22 -12.13
C PHE A 25 7.81 -9.61 -13.61
N ARG A 26 8.97 -9.56 -14.28
CA ARG A 26 9.04 -9.78 -15.72
C ARG A 26 8.61 -11.21 -16.05
N GLY A 27 7.54 -11.33 -16.84
CA GLY A 27 7.03 -12.63 -17.30
C GLY A 27 6.08 -13.30 -16.31
N GLU A 28 5.77 -12.65 -15.20
CA GLU A 28 4.74 -13.09 -14.27
C GLU A 28 3.38 -12.53 -14.70
N ASP A 29 2.34 -13.36 -14.59
CA ASP A 29 0.97 -12.92 -14.81
C ASP A 29 0.48 -12.10 -13.62
N ALA A 30 0.06 -10.86 -13.89
CA ALA A 30 -0.60 -10.01 -12.91
C ALA A 30 -2.11 -9.99 -13.16
N SER A 31 -2.89 -10.16 -12.10
CA SER A 31 -4.34 -9.96 -12.16
C SER A 31 -4.73 -8.83 -11.22
N VAL A 32 -5.65 -7.99 -11.68
CA VAL A 32 -6.29 -6.97 -10.85
C VAL A 32 -7.57 -7.58 -10.31
N VAL A 33 -7.65 -7.74 -8.98
CA VAL A 33 -8.87 -8.14 -8.31
C VAL A 33 -9.64 -6.88 -7.94
N VAL A 34 -10.82 -6.70 -8.53
CA VAL A 34 -11.72 -5.61 -8.18
C VAL A 34 -12.53 -6.08 -6.97
N PRO A 35 -12.46 -5.37 -5.83
CA PRO A 35 -13.27 -5.70 -4.66
C PRO A 35 -14.75 -5.51 -4.96
N ASP A 36 -15.61 -6.25 -4.25
CA ASP A 36 -17.04 -6.06 -4.42
C ASP A 36 -17.50 -4.72 -3.83
N ALA A 37 -18.64 -4.21 -4.32
CA ALA A 37 -19.13 -2.90 -3.91
C ALA A 37 -19.49 -2.83 -2.42
N ALA A 38 -19.96 -3.93 -1.84
CA ALA A 38 -20.34 -4.00 -0.43
C ALA A 38 -19.10 -4.04 0.49
N GLU A 39 -18.03 -4.73 0.06
CA GLU A 39 -16.71 -4.71 0.69
C GLU A 39 -16.11 -3.31 0.68
N MET A 40 -16.17 -2.60 -0.47
CA MET A 40 -15.70 -1.21 -0.55
C MET A 40 -16.45 -0.28 0.42
N GLU A 41 -17.77 -0.38 0.47
CA GLU A 41 -18.58 0.41 1.40
C GLU A 41 -18.28 0.05 2.87
N GLY A 42 -18.18 -1.26 3.16
CA GLY A 42 -17.84 -1.76 4.48
C GLY A 42 -16.48 -1.28 4.97
N PHE A 43 -15.47 -1.31 4.10
CA PHE A 43 -14.14 -0.81 4.41
C PHE A 43 -14.14 0.71 4.61
N GLY A 44 -14.93 1.45 3.83
CA GLY A 44 -15.14 2.89 4.03
C GLY A 44 -15.68 3.20 5.44
N ARG A 45 -16.75 2.52 5.86
CA ARG A 45 -17.32 2.68 7.22
C ARG A 45 -16.32 2.32 8.31
N TYR A 46 -15.54 1.26 8.12
CA TYR A 46 -14.46 0.90 9.05
C TYR A 46 -13.43 2.03 9.18
N LEU A 47 -12.96 2.62 8.06
CA LEU A 47 -11.99 3.71 8.09
C LEU A 47 -12.54 4.96 8.79
N ASP A 48 -13.82 5.26 8.61
CA ASP A 48 -14.46 6.39 9.29
C ASP A 48 -14.50 6.18 10.79
N HIS A 49 -14.89 4.99 11.26
CA HIS A 49 -14.86 4.64 12.68
C HIS A 49 -13.44 4.65 13.24
N TYR A 50 -12.48 4.06 12.52
CA TYR A 50 -11.09 4.03 12.92
C TYR A 50 -10.53 5.45 13.13
N ARG A 51 -10.76 6.34 12.15
CA ARG A 51 -10.31 7.74 12.23
C ARG A 51 -10.97 8.50 13.36
N ALA A 52 -12.27 8.30 13.58
CA ALA A 52 -12.98 8.90 14.72
C ALA A 52 -12.39 8.45 16.07
N GLY A 53 -11.93 7.19 16.16
CA GLY A 53 -11.30 6.62 17.35
C GLY A 53 -9.87 7.10 17.62
N LEU A 54 -9.15 7.62 16.62
CA LEU A 54 -7.74 7.98 16.75
C LEU A 54 -7.46 8.99 17.87
N ALA A 55 -8.38 9.93 18.11
CA ALA A 55 -8.20 10.91 19.19
C ALA A 55 -8.09 10.24 20.57
N ILE A 56 -8.85 9.16 20.79
CA ILE A 56 -8.84 8.39 22.04
C ILE A 56 -7.55 7.57 22.15
N GLU A 57 -7.15 6.90 21.07
CA GLU A 57 -5.88 6.15 21.01
C GLU A 57 -4.67 7.06 21.28
N HIS A 58 -4.64 8.26 20.68
CA HIS A 58 -3.59 9.24 20.91
C HIS A 58 -3.56 9.74 22.36
N ALA A 59 -4.73 9.98 22.96
CA ALA A 59 -4.81 10.38 24.36
C ALA A 59 -4.29 9.28 25.29
N ALA A 60 -4.62 8.01 25.01
CA ALA A 60 -4.12 6.86 25.76
C ALA A 60 -2.60 6.70 25.63
N ALA A 61 -2.05 6.83 24.41
CA ALA A 61 -0.61 6.73 24.17
C ALA A 61 0.20 7.81 24.90
N ASN A 62 -0.34 9.03 25.02
CA ASN A 62 0.32 10.14 25.72
C ASN A 62 0.19 10.07 27.26
N ALA A 63 -0.64 9.18 27.78
CA ALA A 63 -0.85 9.00 29.22
C ALA A 63 0.09 7.96 29.85
N ILE A 64 0.99 7.38 29.06
CA ILE A 64 2.03 6.40 29.44
C ILE A 64 3.38 7.11 29.39
#